data_AF-A0A7Y7RXL0-F1
#
_entry.id   AF-A0A7Y7RXL0-F1
#
_cell.length_a   1.000
_cell.length_b   1.000
_cell.length_c   1.000
_cell.angle_alpha   90.00
_cell.angle_beta   90.00
_cell.angle_gamma   90.00
#
_symmetry.space_group_name_H-M   'P 1'
#
loop_
_entity.id
_entity.type
_entity.pdbx_description
1 polymer ?
#
loop_
_entity_poly.entity_id
_entity_poly.type
_entity_poly.pdbx_seq_one_letter_code
_entity_poly.pdbx_strand_id
1 'polypeptide(L)'
;MSRVALSCVDRAQKEILTLELALYHAARDYPGGAAAIAATTGRNATTLQHKLSPTHPSHTVNIQEFGEILELTKDRRILDAVHALVGDTIWQELAEAYTNDMPETLTTGIAMFFRQVADLSETWAKHIGDGKVDDRELAEIRQLVFRGIQGLLGMYNRARYVNQTTCGVERG
;
A
#
# COMPACT_ATOMS: atom_id res chain seq x y z
N MET A 1 26.46 15.36 -2.40
CA MET A 1 26.41 13.94 -2.84
C MET A 1 25.47 13.86 -4.04
N SER A 2 25.84 13.16 -5.11
CA SER A 2 24.97 12.99 -6.28
C SER A 2 23.72 12.20 -5.89
N ARG A 3 22.52 12.75 -6.11
CA ARG A 3 21.26 12.03 -5.89
C ARG A 3 21.24 10.80 -6.80
N VAL A 4 21.21 9.60 -6.21
CA VAL A 4 21.15 8.34 -6.96
C VAL A 4 19.80 8.29 -7.67
N ALA A 5 19.81 8.15 -9.00
CA ALA A 5 18.59 7.92 -9.77
C ALA A 5 18.03 6.54 -9.41
N LEU A 6 16.84 6.50 -8.80
CA LEU A 6 16.12 5.28 -8.47
C LEU A 6 15.38 4.75 -9.71
N SER A 7 15.28 3.42 -9.84
CA SER A 7 14.47 2.81 -10.90
C SER A 7 12.97 3.08 -10.66
N CYS A 8 12.13 2.97 -11.70
CA CYS A 8 10.68 3.14 -11.54
C CYS A 8 10.08 2.13 -10.55
N VAL A 9 10.68 0.94 -10.43
CA VAL A 9 10.26 -0.09 -9.47
C VAL A 9 10.62 0.32 -8.03
N ASP A 10 11.84 0.81 -7.81
CA ASP A 10 12.25 1.27 -6.48
C ASP A 10 11.41 2.46 -6.01
N ARG A 11 11.04 3.35 -6.93
CA ARG A 11 10.15 4.48 -6.63
C ARG A 11 8.74 4.02 -6.27
N ALA A 12 8.19 3.07 -7.01
CA ALA A 12 6.87 2.49 -6.74
C ALA A 12 6.76 1.79 -5.38
N GLN A 13 7.88 1.36 -4.81
CA GLN A 13 7.93 0.78 -3.47
C GLN A 13 8.02 1.84 -2.37
N LYS A 14 8.61 3.00 -2.67
CA LYS A 14 9.03 4.02 -1.68
C LYS A 14 8.22 5.33 -1.71
N GLU A 15 7.38 5.52 -2.71
CA GLU A 15 6.57 6.73 -2.88
C GLU A 15 5.09 6.35 -2.95
N ILE A 16 4.21 7.25 -2.50
CA ILE A 16 2.79 7.15 -2.86
C ILE A 16 2.66 7.47 -4.34
N LEU A 17 2.20 6.50 -5.12
CA LEU A 17 2.00 6.62 -6.55
C LEU A 17 0.75 7.44 -6.90
N THR A 18 0.74 8.02 -8.10
CA THR A 18 -0.52 8.44 -8.71
C THR A 18 -1.42 7.23 -8.95
N LEU A 19 -2.72 7.45 -9.04
CA LEU A 19 -3.68 6.37 -9.21
C LEU A 19 -3.41 5.54 -10.47
N GLU A 20 -3.02 6.20 -11.58
CA GLU A 20 -2.68 5.54 -12.84
C GLU A 20 -1.44 4.66 -12.71
N LEU A 21 -0.41 5.14 -12.00
CA LEU A 21 0.82 4.37 -11.78
C LEU A 21 0.57 3.19 -10.84
N ALA A 22 -0.25 3.38 -9.81
CA ALA A 22 -0.65 2.31 -8.91
C ALA A 22 -1.38 1.19 -9.69
N LEU A 23 -2.33 1.54 -10.56
CA LEU A 23 -3.03 0.58 -11.43
C LEU A 23 -2.09 -0.12 -12.41
N TYR A 24 -1.16 0.62 -13.03
CA TYR A 24 -0.16 0.06 -13.93
C TYR A 24 0.71 -0.99 -13.21
N HIS A 25 1.26 -0.65 -12.05
CA HIS A 25 2.11 -1.55 -11.28
C HIS A 25 1.33 -2.76 -10.75
N ALA A 26 0.10 -2.56 -10.25
CA ALA A 26 -0.76 -3.66 -9.80
C ALA A 26 -1.03 -4.67 -10.93
N ALA A 27 -1.36 -4.18 -12.12
CA ALA A 27 -1.61 -5.04 -13.27
C ALA A 27 -0.34 -5.69 -13.83
N ARG A 28 0.81 -5.03 -13.73
CA ARG A 28 2.11 -5.57 -14.17
C ARG A 28 2.62 -6.67 -13.24
N ASP A 29 2.45 -6.49 -11.94
CA ASP A 29 2.95 -7.41 -10.91
C ASP A 29 1.99 -8.60 -10.68
N TYR A 30 0.75 -8.51 -11.18
CA TYR A 30 -0.22 -9.61 -11.16
C TYR A 30 0.28 -10.84 -11.95
N PRO A 31 0.12 -12.08 -11.46
CA PRO A 31 0.50 -13.28 -12.20
C PRO A 31 -0.17 -13.36 -13.58
N GLY A 32 0.63 -13.37 -14.64
CA GLY A 32 0.15 -13.31 -16.03
C GLY A 32 -0.21 -11.90 -16.52
N GLY A 33 0.01 -10.88 -15.70
CA GLY A 33 -0.08 -9.47 -16.03
C GLY A 33 -1.48 -8.98 -16.41
N ALA A 34 -1.51 -7.85 -17.12
CA ALA A 34 -2.75 -7.27 -17.65
C ALA A 34 -3.53 -8.23 -18.56
N ALA A 35 -2.85 -9.15 -19.25
CA ALA A 35 -3.50 -10.15 -20.10
C ALA A 35 -4.34 -11.15 -19.28
N ALA A 36 -3.82 -11.60 -18.13
CA ALA A 36 -4.57 -12.48 -17.23
C ALA A 36 -5.77 -11.76 -16.61
N ILE A 37 -5.58 -10.52 -16.16
CA ILE A 37 -6.69 -9.68 -15.64
C ILE A 37 -7.78 -9.52 -16.70
N ALA A 38 -7.40 -9.21 -17.95
CA ALA A 38 -8.34 -9.06 -19.05
C ALA A 38 -9.10 -10.37 -19.33
N ALA A 39 -8.41 -11.52 -19.32
CA ALA A 39 -9.05 -12.82 -19.50
C ALA A 39 -10.06 -13.13 -18.39
N THR A 40 -9.71 -12.86 -17.13
CA THR A 40 -10.60 -13.08 -15.97
C THR A 40 -11.83 -12.17 -15.99
N THR A 41 -11.70 -10.96 -16.53
CA THR A 41 -12.76 -9.94 -16.56
C THR A 41 -13.55 -9.90 -17.87
N GLY A 42 -13.23 -10.77 -18.83
CA GLY A 42 -13.88 -10.78 -20.14
C GLY A 42 -13.54 -9.57 -21.01
N ARG A 43 -12.37 -8.96 -20.82
CA ARG A 43 -11.89 -7.77 -21.55
C ARG A 43 -10.87 -8.12 -22.63
N ASN A 44 -10.66 -7.18 -23.55
CA ASN A 44 -9.56 -7.27 -24.50
C ASN A 44 -8.22 -6.89 -23.83
N ALA A 45 -7.25 -7.80 -23.86
CA ALA A 45 -5.94 -7.63 -23.23
C ALA A 45 -5.17 -6.42 -23.78
N THR A 46 -5.14 -6.23 -25.10
CA THR A 46 -4.45 -5.11 -25.75
C THR A 46 -5.07 -3.78 -25.37
N THR A 47 -6.41 -3.69 -25.36
CA THR A 47 -7.12 -2.48 -24.92
C THR A 47 -6.83 -2.15 -23.46
N LEU A 48 -6.86 -3.15 -22.56
CA LEU A 48 -6.56 -2.94 -21.15
C LEU A 48 -5.11 -2.51 -20.95
N GLN A 49 -4.16 -3.11 -21.67
CA GLN A 49 -2.75 -2.72 -21.64
C GLN A 49 -2.54 -1.28 -22.12
N HIS A 50 -3.20 -0.86 -23.20
CA HIS A 50 -3.13 0.54 -23.66
C HIS A 50 -3.69 1.50 -22.61
N LYS A 51 -4.80 1.16 -21.96
CA LYS A 51 -5.39 1.98 -20.90
C LYS A 51 -4.52 2.12 -19.66
N LEU A 52 -3.76 1.07 -19.33
CA LEU A 52 -2.86 1.05 -18.18
C LEU A 52 -1.50 1.67 -18.49
N SER A 53 -1.15 1.86 -19.77
CA SER A 53 0.18 2.34 -20.13
C SER A 53 0.35 3.82 -19.79
N PRO A 54 1.37 4.20 -19.00
CA PRO A 54 1.68 5.60 -18.70
C PRO A 54 2.06 6.41 -19.96
N THR A 55 2.41 5.74 -21.05
CA THR A 55 2.80 6.35 -22.33
C THR A 55 1.62 6.60 -23.28
N HIS A 56 0.39 6.17 -22.93
CA HIS A 56 -0.81 6.30 -23.77
C HIS A 56 -1.95 7.01 -23.01
N PRO A 57 -1.90 8.34 -22.84
CA PRO A 57 -2.86 9.06 -21.99
C PRO A 57 -4.28 9.19 -22.55
N SER A 58 -4.52 8.80 -23.81
CA SER A 58 -5.81 8.99 -24.49
C SER A 58 -6.90 8.01 -24.05
N HIS A 59 -6.52 6.89 -23.43
CA HIS A 59 -7.46 5.87 -22.97
C HIS A 59 -7.27 5.66 -21.48
N THR A 60 -8.29 5.97 -20.69
CA THR A 60 -8.23 5.82 -19.24
C THR A 60 -9.00 4.59 -18.77
N VAL A 61 -8.53 4.03 -17.66
CA VAL A 61 -9.25 2.99 -16.90
C VAL A 61 -10.57 3.59 -16.41
N ASN A 62 -11.68 2.92 -16.69
CA ASN A 62 -12.99 3.33 -16.18
C ASN A 62 -13.26 2.76 -14.77
N ILE A 63 -14.34 3.20 -14.12
CA ILE A 63 -14.65 2.80 -12.73
C ILE A 63 -14.85 1.29 -12.56
N GLN A 64 -15.35 0.61 -13.59
CA GLN A 64 -15.55 -0.84 -13.55
C GLN A 64 -14.21 -1.58 -13.62
N GLU A 65 -13.33 -1.16 -14.54
CA GLU A 65 -11.98 -1.69 -14.70
C GLU A 65 -11.14 -1.44 -13.43
N PHE A 66 -11.29 -0.26 -12.83
CA PHE A 66 -10.68 0.06 -11.54
C PHE A 66 -11.08 -0.94 -10.46
N GLY A 67 -12.40 -1.20 -10.32
CA GLY A 67 -12.92 -2.14 -9.32
C GLY A 67 -12.41 -3.56 -9.55
N GLU A 68 -12.42 -4.03 -10.79
CA GLU A 68 -11.93 -5.36 -11.16
C GLU A 68 -10.42 -5.53 -10.91
N ILE A 69 -9.61 -4.53 -11.28
CA ILE A 69 -8.16 -4.56 -11.02
C ILE A 69 -7.90 -4.57 -9.51
N LEU A 70 -8.55 -3.69 -8.75
CA LEU A 70 -8.40 -3.63 -7.30
C LEU A 70 -8.83 -4.96 -6.66
N GLU A 71 -9.93 -5.54 -7.11
CA GLU A 71 -10.46 -6.79 -6.57
C GLU A 71 -9.52 -7.97 -6.82
N LEU A 72 -8.97 -8.10 -8.02
CA LEU A 72 -8.10 -9.21 -8.40
C LEU A 72 -6.68 -9.07 -7.82
N THR A 73 -6.13 -7.86 -7.84
CA THR A 73 -4.74 -7.62 -7.41
C THR A 73 -4.60 -7.43 -5.91
N LYS A 74 -5.66 -6.94 -5.25
CA LYS A 74 -5.64 -6.48 -3.85
C LYS A 74 -4.46 -5.54 -3.56
N ASP A 75 -4.02 -4.78 -4.56
CA ASP A 75 -2.79 -4.00 -4.45
C ASP A 75 -2.98 -2.78 -3.54
N ARG A 76 -2.23 -2.77 -2.43
CA ARG A 76 -2.25 -1.72 -1.41
C ARG A 76 -1.90 -0.34 -1.97
N ARG A 77 -1.09 -0.26 -3.02
CA ARG A 77 -0.67 1.00 -3.66
C ARG A 77 -1.87 1.72 -4.28
N ILE A 78 -2.88 0.98 -4.75
CA ILE A 78 -4.11 1.57 -5.30
C ILE A 78 -4.88 2.30 -4.18
N LEU A 79 -5.01 1.68 -3.02
CA LEU A 79 -5.69 2.28 -1.88
C LEU A 79 -4.93 3.49 -1.31
N ASP A 80 -3.60 3.39 -1.23
CA ASP A 80 -2.76 4.54 -0.85
C ASP A 80 -2.97 5.73 -1.81
N ALA A 81 -3.00 5.47 -3.13
CA ALA A 81 -3.22 6.49 -4.14
C ALA A 81 -4.62 7.12 -4.05
N VAL A 82 -5.67 6.32 -3.84
CA VAL A 82 -7.05 6.83 -3.66
C VAL A 82 -7.14 7.71 -2.42
N HIS A 83 -6.56 7.29 -1.30
CA HIS A 83 -6.57 8.06 -0.06
C HIS A 83 -5.80 9.38 -0.19
N ALA A 84 -4.71 9.39 -0.97
CA ALA A 84 -3.96 10.61 -1.27
C ALA A 84 -4.74 11.63 -2.10
N LEU A 85 -5.76 11.22 -2.89
CA LEU A 85 -6.65 12.15 -3.59
C LEU A 85 -7.51 12.99 -2.64
N VAL A 86 -7.86 12.41 -1.48
CA VAL A 86 -8.64 13.11 -0.44
C VAL A 86 -7.72 13.95 0.45
N GLY A 87 -6.46 13.54 0.60
CA GLY A 87 -5.45 14.21 1.43
C GLY A 87 -4.86 13.25 2.47
N ASP A 88 -4.76 13.70 3.72
CA ASP A 88 -4.14 12.94 4.81
C ASP A 88 -5.08 11.88 5.42
N THR A 89 -5.67 11.05 4.57
CA THR A 89 -6.56 9.96 4.98
C THR A 89 -5.84 8.62 4.97
N ILE A 90 -6.26 7.71 5.85
CA ILE A 90 -5.69 6.36 5.98
C ILE A 90 -6.78 5.31 5.78
N TRP A 91 -6.39 4.15 5.25
CA TRP A 91 -7.22 2.95 5.20
C TRP A 91 -6.61 1.84 6.06
N GLN A 92 -7.41 0.86 6.45
CA GLN A 92 -6.94 -0.28 7.23
C GLN A 92 -7.61 -1.57 6.75
N GLU A 93 -6.80 -2.59 6.46
CA GLU A 93 -7.29 -3.95 6.30
C GLU A 93 -7.45 -4.61 7.66
N LEU A 94 -8.67 -5.07 7.96
CA LEU A 94 -9.00 -5.68 9.25
C LEU A 94 -9.03 -7.22 9.18
N ALA A 95 -9.14 -7.81 8.00
CA ALA A 95 -9.25 -9.26 7.84
C ALA A 95 -8.04 -10.00 8.43
N GLU A 96 -6.82 -9.48 8.22
CA GLU A 96 -5.58 -10.04 8.78
C GLU A 96 -5.48 -9.90 10.31
N ALA A 97 -6.19 -8.92 10.90
CA ALA A 97 -6.20 -8.73 12.35
C ALA A 97 -7.02 -9.80 13.09
N TYR A 98 -7.89 -10.53 12.39
CA TYR A 98 -8.80 -11.53 12.95
C TYR A 98 -8.31 -12.98 12.80
N THR A 99 -7.04 -13.20 12.44
CA THR A 99 -6.47 -14.55 12.22
C THR A 99 -6.13 -15.29 13.51
N ASN A 100 -6.29 -16.62 13.50
CA ASN A 100 -6.25 -17.52 14.67
C ASN A 100 -4.87 -17.73 15.35
N ASP A 101 -3.75 -17.25 14.77
CA ASP A 101 -2.42 -17.37 15.40
C ASP A 101 -2.17 -16.20 16.36
N MET A 102 -2.67 -16.30 17.60
CA MET A 102 -3.03 -15.14 18.44
C MET A 102 -1.91 -14.45 19.26
N PRO A 103 -0.97 -15.13 19.95
CA PRO A 103 0.03 -14.46 20.80
C PRO A 103 1.32 -14.06 20.08
N GLU A 104 1.80 -14.91 19.17
CA GLU A 104 3.06 -14.69 18.45
C GLU A 104 2.98 -13.51 17.48
N THR A 105 1.79 -13.25 16.94
CA THR A 105 1.47 -12.11 16.07
C THR A 105 1.43 -10.77 16.80
N LEU A 106 1.07 -10.71 18.08
CA LEU A 106 1.18 -9.47 18.87
C LEU A 106 2.64 -9.12 19.16
N THR A 107 3.44 -10.11 19.54
CA THR A 107 4.88 -9.96 19.78
C THR A 107 5.65 -9.65 18.49
N THR A 108 5.27 -10.29 17.38
CA THR A 108 5.81 -9.98 16.05
C THR A 108 5.37 -8.60 15.57
N GLY A 109 4.12 -8.21 15.84
CA GLY A 109 3.55 -6.92 15.46
C GLY A 109 4.28 -5.74 16.08
N ILE A 110 4.60 -5.79 17.39
CA ILE A 110 5.36 -4.72 18.05
C ILE A 110 6.80 -4.62 17.52
N ALA A 111 7.43 -5.76 17.22
CA ALA A 111 8.77 -5.78 16.62
C ALA A 111 8.77 -5.24 15.18
N MET A 112 7.72 -5.51 14.39
CA MET A 112 7.55 -4.90 13.07
C MET A 112 7.32 -3.40 13.16
N PHE A 113 6.50 -2.94 14.11
CA PHE A 113 6.29 -1.52 14.36
C PHE A 113 7.60 -0.81 14.75
N PHE A 114 8.41 -1.36 15.65
CA PHE A 114 9.69 -0.75 16.00
C PHE A 114 10.68 -0.69 14.83
N ARG A 115 10.73 -1.72 13.98
CA ARG A 115 11.53 -1.67 12.74
C ARG A 115 11.08 -0.53 11.84
N GLN A 116 9.78 -0.36 11.69
CA GLN A 116 9.23 0.72 10.89
C GLN A 116 9.51 2.11 11.46
N VAL A 117 9.49 2.27 12.79
CA VAL A 117 9.91 3.51 13.47
C VAL A 117 11.39 3.78 13.23
N ALA A 118 12.24 2.74 13.23
CA ALA A 118 13.65 2.88 12.91
C ALA A 118 13.86 3.33 11.45
N ASP A 119 13.18 2.68 10.49
CA ASP A 119 13.23 3.04 9.06
C ASP A 119 12.78 4.49 8.82
N LEU A 120 11.72 4.92 9.50
CA LEU A 120 11.25 6.30 9.48
C LEU A 120 12.31 7.26 10.03
N SER A 121 12.91 6.94 11.18
CA SER A 121 13.92 7.78 11.82
C SER A 121 15.17 7.95 10.95
N GLU A 122 15.65 6.86 10.32
CA GLU A 122 16.79 6.92 9.41
C GLU A 122 16.49 7.74 8.16
N THR A 123 15.32 7.52 7.54
CA THR A 123 14.88 8.26 6.36
C THR A 123 14.72 9.74 6.66
N TRP A 124 14.12 10.07 7.81
CA TRP A 124 13.95 11.44 8.28
C TRP A 124 15.30 12.13 8.51
N ALA A 125 16.25 11.46 9.17
CA ALA A 125 17.59 11.99 9.41
C ALA A 125 18.36 12.21 8.09
N LYS A 126 18.22 11.28 7.13
CA LYS A 126 18.84 11.37 5.82
C LYS A 126 18.33 12.55 5.00
N HIS A 127 17.01 12.78 5.00
CA HIS A 127 16.37 13.80 4.15
C HIS A 127 16.39 15.20 4.76
N ILE A 128 16.48 15.34 6.08
CA ILE A 128 16.56 16.66 6.73
C ILE A 128 18.01 17.17 6.87
N GLY A 129 19.01 16.30 6.70
CA GLY A 129 20.41 16.61 6.95
C GLY A 129 21.01 17.79 6.16
N ASP A 130 20.40 18.17 5.02
CA ASP A 130 20.83 19.32 4.21
C ASP A 130 19.90 20.56 4.34
N GLY A 131 18.89 20.48 5.21
CA GLY A 131 17.93 21.55 5.47
C GLY A 131 16.88 21.77 4.37
N LYS A 132 16.78 20.87 3.37
CA LYS A 132 15.79 20.97 2.29
C LYS A 132 15.13 19.62 2.05
N VAL A 133 13.81 19.57 2.15
CA VAL A 133 13.02 18.39 1.79
C VAL A 133 12.39 18.63 0.43
N ASP A 134 12.76 17.83 -0.57
CA ASP A 134 12.13 17.84 -1.90
C ASP A 134 10.84 17.00 -1.94
N ASP A 135 10.08 17.11 -3.02
CA ASP A 135 8.77 16.42 -3.17
C ASP A 135 8.89 14.89 -3.05
N ARG A 136 10.01 14.32 -3.49
CA ARG A 136 10.27 12.88 -3.44
C ARG A 136 10.58 12.44 -2.01
N GLU A 137 11.44 13.18 -1.33
CA GLU A 137 11.80 12.97 0.06
C GLU A 137 10.56 13.09 0.96
N LEU A 138 9.69 14.07 0.68
CA LEU A 138 8.42 14.24 1.36
C LEU A 138 7.46 13.07 1.09
N ALA A 139 7.39 12.57 -0.15
CA ALA A 139 6.56 11.41 -0.50
C ALA A 139 7.02 10.13 0.21
N GLU A 140 8.32 9.92 0.34
CA GLU A 140 8.90 8.77 1.06
C GLU A 140 8.60 8.85 2.58
N ILE A 141 8.81 10.03 3.18
CA ILE A 141 8.44 10.27 4.59
C ILE A 141 6.95 10.01 4.80
N ARG A 142 6.10 10.53 3.93
CA ARG A 142 4.65 10.34 3.98
C ARG A 142 4.29 8.86 3.97
N GLN A 143 4.84 8.08 3.05
CA GLN A 143 4.54 6.65 2.98
C GLN A 143 4.91 5.92 4.29
N LEU A 144 6.09 6.19 4.85
CA LEU A 144 6.57 5.56 6.09
C LEU A 144 5.70 5.94 7.29
N VAL A 145 5.31 7.22 7.42
CA VAL A 145 4.42 7.69 8.49
C VAL A 145 3.07 6.99 8.43
N PHE A 146 2.43 6.95 7.26
CA PHE A 146 1.09 6.38 7.10
C PHE A 146 1.09 4.88 7.37
N ARG A 147 2.11 4.18 6.88
CA ARG A 147 2.29 2.77 7.20
C ARG A 147 2.52 2.56 8.72
N GLY A 148 3.19 3.46 9.41
CA GLY A 148 3.42 3.36 10.86
C GLY A 148 2.13 3.49 11.66
N ILE A 149 1.26 4.43 11.25
CA ILE A 149 -0.08 4.59 11.80
C ILE A 149 -0.94 3.33 11.55
N GLN A 150 -0.90 2.78 10.32
CA GLN A 150 -1.59 1.53 10.00
C GLN A 150 -1.10 0.35 10.86
N GLY A 151 0.21 0.28 11.14
CA GLY A 151 0.78 -0.72 12.04
C GLY A 151 0.22 -0.61 13.47
N LEU A 152 0.19 0.61 14.03
CA LEU A 152 -0.38 0.87 15.36
C LEU A 152 -1.87 0.53 15.44
N LEU A 153 -2.65 0.94 14.44
CA LEU A 153 -4.07 0.63 14.39
C LEU A 153 -4.31 -0.88 14.26
N GLY A 154 -3.51 -1.58 13.44
CA GLY A 154 -3.52 -3.03 13.33
C GLY A 154 -3.28 -3.71 14.70
N MET A 155 -2.27 -3.27 15.44
CA MET A 155 -1.99 -3.77 16.80
C MET A 155 -3.15 -3.52 17.77
N TYR A 156 -3.72 -2.31 17.77
CA TYR A 156 -4.87 -1.99 18.63
C TYR A 156 -6.08 -2.86 18.30
N ASN A 157 -6.41 -3.01 17.01
CA ASN A 157 -7.54 -3.84 16.58
C ASN A 157 -7.34 -5.31 16.98
N ARG A 158 -6.11 -5.81 16.92
CA ARG A 158 -5.79 -7.17 17.37
C ARG A 158 -5.94 -7.33 18.89
N ALA A 159 -5.44 -6.39 19.69
CA ALA A 159 -5.63 -6.40 21.13
C ALA A 159 -7.12 -6.34 21.52
N ARG A 160 -7.89 -5.52 20.81
CA ARG A 160 -9.35 -5.44 20.98
C ARG A 160 -10.04 -6.77 20.65
N TYR A 161 -9.64 -7.44 19.57
CA TYR A 161 -10.18 -8.76 19.20
C TYR A 161 -9.91 -9.80 20.28
N VAL A 162 -8.65 -9.91 20.76
CA VAL A 162 -8.27 -10.83 21.85
C VAL A 162 -9.13 -10.60 23.09
N ASN A 163 -9.29 -9.34 23.52
CA ASN A 163 -10.13 -8.99 24.67
C ASN A 163 -11.56 -9.50 24.49
N GLN A 164 -12.17 -9.26 23.32
CA GLN A 164 -13.53 -9.70 23.02
C GLN A 164 -13.68 -11.23 23.01
N THR A 165 -12.70 -11.95 22.46
CA THR A 165 -12.74 -13.42 22.40
C THR A 165 -12.45 -14.09 23.74
N THR A 166 -11.51 -13.57 24.53
CA THR A 166 -11.14 -14.16 25.83
C THR A 166 -12.21 -13.88 26.89
N CYS A 167 -12.77 -12.67 26.93
CA CYS A 167 -13.86 -12.35 27.87
C CYS A 167 -15.19 -13.05 27.50
N GLY A 168 -15.38 -13.48 26.25
CA GLY A 168 -16.54 -14.25 25.82
C GLY A 168 -16.49 -15.73 26.25
N VAL A 169 -15.29 -16.31 26.37
CA VAL A 169 -15.09 -17.71 26.78
C VAL A 169 -15.27 -17.90 28.30
N GLU A 170 -15.01 -16.88 29.12
CA GLU A 170 -15.16 -16.95 30.58
C GLU A 170 -16.61 -16.75 31.08
N ARG A 171 -17.58 -16.49 30.20
CA ARG A 171 -18.99 -16.24 30.56
C ARG A 171 -19.98 -17.28 29.99
N GLY A 172 -19.47 -18.42 29.49
CA GLY A 172 -20.27 -19.55 28.99
C GLY A 172 -20.30 -20.72 29.95
#